data_AF-A0A3D5E1L1-F1
#
_entry.id   AF-A0A3D5E1L1-F1
#
_cell.length_a   1.000
_cell.length_b   1.000
_cell.length_c   1.000
_cell.angle_alpha   90.00
_cell.angle_beta   90.00
_cell.angle_gamma   90.00
#
_symmetry.space_group_name_H-M   'P 1'
#
loop_
_entity.id
_entity.type
_entity.pdbx_description
1 polymer ?
#
loop_
_entity_poly.entity_id
_entity_poly.type
_entity_poly.pdbx_seq_one_letter_code
_entity_poly.pdbx_strand_id
1 'polypeptide(L)'
;MVSATVRIPGSGEAEPPATAEWAHVPTYLRRDACYLEILIPARDEARRLPHALMRMMRYLEQQPYSSSLVVVDNGSVDRTVDLVSRLHSPSVAIHVIGCAQPGKGAAVRRGILTSRARFIGYKDADLATPIETLDFVVPLLEGGCQAVVGSRRVGGATYAERQAGNRSVGSMLFRRMAHWILPGIADTQCGFKFFDGDLARSIAGQLHVEGFAFDVELLRAVGEMGVGIAEIPVVWSEQEGSTLHALRDGARAAADVVRLAHRRGY
;
A
#
# COMPACT_ATOMS: atom_id res chain seq x y z
N MET A 1 23.47 0.62 0.48
CA MET A 1 23.70 -0.25 1.66
C MET A 1 22.49 -1.17 1.75
N VAL A 2 22.74 -2.48 1.82
CA VAL A 2 21.78 -3.56 1.54
C VAL A 2 20.65 -3.56 2.57
N SER A 3 19.41 -3.59 2.07
CA SER A 3 18.17 -3.79 2.82
C SER A 3 18.23 -5.12 3.55
N ALA A 4 18.04 -5.12 4.87
CA ALA A 4 17.89 -6.37 5.61
C ALA A 4 16.53 -6.97 5.24
N THR A 5 16.52 -8.06 4.46
CA THR A 5 15.31 -8.84 4.25
C THR A 5 14.93 -9.49 5.56
N VAL A 6 13.76 -9.11 6.08
CA VAL A 6 13.23 -9.66 7.32
C VAL A 6 12.41 -10.88 6.96
N ARG A 7 12.83 -12.05 7.44
CA ARG A 7 11.97 -13.25 7.47
C ARG A 7 11.20 -13.25 8.79
N ILE A 8 9.88 -13.24 8.70
CA ILE A 8 9.01 -13.47 9.86
C ILE A 8 8.97 -15.00 10.06
N PRO A 9 9.22 -15.53 11.28
CA PRO A 9 9.18 -16.97 11.51
C PRO A 9 7.77 -17.50 11.22
N GLY A 10 7.63 -18.28 10.14
CA GLY A 10 6.37 -18.88 9.71
C GLY A 10 6.00 -20.10 10.55
N SER A 11 4.71 -20.25 10.85
CA SER A 11 4.16 -21.51 11.37
C SER A 11 3.90 -22.47 10.22
N GLY A 12 4.90 -23.27 9.84
CA GLY A 12 4.75 -24.37 8.88
C GLY A 12 4.64 -23.95 7.41
N GLU A 13 5.06 -24.83 6.51
CA GLU A 13 4.90 -24.66 5.06
C GLU A 13 3.40 -24.60 4.73
N ALA A 14 2.89 -23.40 4.44
CA ALA A 14 1.56 -23.23 3.90
C ALA A 14 1.60 -23.56 2.41
N GLU A 15 0.93 -24.64 2.00
CA GLU A 15 0.60 -24.87 0.59
C GLU A 15 -0.19 -23.66 0.07
N PRO A 16 0.08 -23.18 -1.17
CA PRO A 16 -0.71 -22.10 -1.75
C PRO A 16 -2.19 -22.53 -1.80
N PRO A 17 -3.14 -21.68 -1.34
CA PRO A 17 -4.52 -22.09 -1.23
C PRO A 17 -5.07 -22.52 -2.60
N ALA A 18 -5.54 -23.77 -2.65
CA ALA A 18 -6.23 -24.34 -3.80
C ALA A 18 -7.50 -23.51 -4.09
N THR A 19 -7.65 -23.09 -5.35
CA THR A 19 -8.78 -22.33 -5.90
C THR A 19 -9.09 -21.02 -5.19
N ALA A 20 -8.31 -20.00 -5.51
CA ALA A 20 -8.48 -18.68 -4.91
C ALA A 20 -9.84 -18.04 -5.24
N GLU A 21 -10.57 -17.62 -4.21
CA GLU A 21 -11.85 -16.89 -4.34
C GLU A 21 -11.74 -15.63 -5.22
N TRP A 22 -10.55 -15.06 -5.43
CA TRP A 22 -10.35 -13.96 -6.38
C TRP A 22 -10.59 -14.36 -7.84
N ALA A 23 -10.57 -15.66 -8.16
CA ALA A 23 -10.96 -16.18 -9.47
C ALA A 23 -12.41 -15.83 -9.83
N HIS A 24 -13.26 -15.49 -8.85
CA HIS A 24 -14.64 -15.06 -9.05
C HIS A 24 -14.78 -13.60 -9.50
N VAL A 25 -13.73 -12.78 -9.48
CA VAL A 25 -13.82 -11.42 -10.06
C VAL A 25 -14.06 -11.57 -11.56
N PRO A 26 -15.22 -11.11 -12.08
CA PRO A 26 -15.54 -11.22 -13.51
C PRO A 26 -14.45 -10.61 -14.36
N THR A 27 -14.11 -11.25 -15.48
CA THR A 27 -13.00 -10.85 -16.34
C THR A 27 -13.12 -9.41 -16.84
N TYR A 28 -14.34 -8.93 -17.10
CA TYR A 28 -14.61 -7.55 -17.52
C TYR A 28 -14.40 -6.50 -16.42
N LEU A 29 -14.28 -6.91 -15.15
CA LEU A 29 -13.90 -6.02 -14.04
C LEU A 29 -12.38 -6.01 -13.79
N ARG A 30 -11.63 -6.88 -14.47
CA ARG A 30 -10.17 -6.93 -14.35
C ARG A 30 -9.56 -5.93 -15.32
N ARG A 31 -8.59 -5.16 -14.85
CA ARG A 31 -7.78 -4.28 -15.71
C ARG A 31 -6.81 -5.09 -16.56
N ASP A 32 -6.36 -4.49 -17.65
CA ASP A 32 -5.38 -5.08 -18.54
C ASP A 32 -4.05 -5.34 -17.81
N ALA A 33 -3.33 -6.36 -18.28
CA ALA A 33 -2.03 -6.69 -17.71
C ALA A 33 -0.99 -5.62 -18.09
N CYS A 34 -0.21 -5.20 -17.10
CA CYS A 34 0.94 -4.32 -17.28
C CYS A 34 2.09 -4.77 -16.37
N TYR A 35 3.25 -4.15 -16.50
CA TYR A 35 4.41 -4.51 -15.69
C TYR A 35 4.24 -4.06 -14.24
N LEU A 36 3.86 -2.79 -14.03
CA LEU A 36 3.68 -2.19 -12.72
C LEU A 36 2.34 -1.46 -12.61
N GLU A 37 1.53 -1.82 -11.62
CA GLU A 37 0.33 -1.07 -11.27
C GLU A 37 0.46 -0.42 -9.90
N ILE A 38 0.14 0.88 -9.81
CA ILE A 38 0.17 1.63 -8.56
C ILE A 38 -1.26 2.01 -8.18
N LEU A 39 -1.70 1.49 -7.04
CA LEU A 39 -2.99 1.80 -6.45
C LEU A 39 -2.89 3.07 -5.59
N ILE A 40 -3.84 3.96 -5.73
CA ILE A 40 -3.95 5.19 -4.94
C ILE A 40 -5.33 5.21 -4.26
N PRO A 41 -5.44 4.73 -3.01
CA PRO A 41 -6.68 4.88 -2.27
C PRO A 41 -6.93 6.38 -2.03
N ALA A 42 -8.13 6.84 -2.39
CA ALA A 42 -8.47 8.26 -2.34
C ALA A 42 -9.86 8.49 -1.73
N ARG A 43 -9.97 9.50 -0.87
CA ARG A 43 -11.24 10.02 -0.37
C ARG A 43 -11.08 11.52 -0.09
N ASP A 44 -11.85 12.32 -0.81
CA ASP A 44 -11.85 13.78 -0.68
C ASP A 44 -10.46 14.42 -0.88
N GLU A 45 -9.77 13.99 -1.95
CA GLU A 45 -8.39 14.38 -2.27
C GLU A 45 -8.30 15.36 -3.47
N ALA A 46 -9.38 16.07 -3.80
CA ALA A 46 -9.44 16.95 -4.97
C ALA A 46 -8.32 18.01 -5.03
N ARG A 47 -7.81 18.40 -3.86
CA ARG A 47 -6.75 19.43 -3.75
C ARG A 47 -5.36 18.92 -4.13
N ARG A 48 -5.03 17.67 -3.78
CA ARG A 48 -3.65 17.17 -3.88
C ARG A 48 -3.47 16.09 -4.95
N LEU A 49 -4.48 15.25 -5.15
CA LEU A 49 -4.36 14.07 -6.01
C LEU A 49 -4.04 14.40 -7.48
N PRO A 50 -4.60 15.46 -8.11
CA PRO A 50 -4.28 15.77 -9.50
C PRO A 50 -2.78 16.09 -9.69
N HIS A 51 -2.21 16.91 -8.80
CA HIS A 51 -0.78 17.20 -8.85
C HIS A 51 0.08 15.96 -8.59
N ALA A 52 -0.36 15.10 -7.67
CA ALA A 52 0.32 13.84 -7.38
C ALA A 52 0.38 12.91 -8.60
N LEU A 53 -0.77 12.71 -9.26
CA LEU A 53 -0.87 11.90 -10.47
C LEU A 53 -0.03 12.49 -11.61
N MET A 54 -0.04 13.81 -11.81
CA MET A 54 0.82 14.44 -12.82
C MET A 54 2.31 14.23 -12.59
N ARG A 55 2.76 14.17 -11.34
CA ARG A 55 4.16 13.82 -11.03
C ARG A 55 4.44 12.35 -11.29
N MET A 56 3.54 11.45 -10.86
CA MET A 56 3.70 10.01 -11.06
C MET A 56 3.70 9.64 -12.55
N MET A 57 2.79 10.23 -13.35
CA MET A 57 2.75 10.03 -14.80
C MET A 57 4.07 10.42 -15.45
N ARG A 58 4.57 11.63 -15.20
CA ARG A 58 5.86 12.10 -15.76
C ARG A 58 7.03 11.17 -15.44
N TYR A 59 7.08 10.65 -14.23
CA TYR A 59 8.11 9.69 -13.84
C TYR A 59 7.93 8.35 -14.56
N LEU A 60 6.70 7.82 -14.61
CA LEU A 60 6.38 6.52 -15.20
C LEU A 60 6.52 6.50 -16.72
N GLU A 61 6.27 7.63 -17.40
CA GLU A 61 6.49 7.81 -18.84
C GLU A 61 7.96 7.63 -19.26
N GLN A 62 8.90 7.82 -18.32
CA GLN A 62 10.33 7.68 -18.56
C GLN A 62 10.84 6.26 -18.26
N GLN A 63 9.97 5.37 -17.79
CA GLN A 63 10.37 4.02 -17.40
C GLN A 63 10.35 3.06 -18.59
N PRO A 64 11.23 2.05 -18.61
CA PRO A 64 11.31 1.09 -19.72
C PRO A 64 10.19 0.03 -19.69
N TYR A 65 9.24 0.14 -18.76
CA TYR A 65 8.20 -0.86 -18.52
C TYR A 65 6.80 -0.23 -18.57
N SER A 66 5.80 -1.03 -18.96
CA SER A 66 4.41 -0.58 -18.98
C SER A 66 3.86 -0.40 -17.57
N SER A 67 3.12 0.68 -17.35
CA SER A 67 2.57 0.97 -16.03
C SER A 67 1.17 1.57 -16.07
N SER A 68 0.47 1.46 -14.96
CA SER A 68 -0.83 2.11 -14.77
C SER A 68 -0.98 2.68 -13.37
N LEU A 69 -1.77 3.75 -13.29
CA LEU A 69 -2.20 4.39 -12.05
C LEU A 69 -3.68 4.09 -11.84
N VAL A 70 -4.02 3.55 -10.66
CA VAL A 70 -5.40 3.18 -10.34
C VAL A 70 -5.84 3.94 -9.10
N VAL A 71 -6.63 4.98 -9.32
CA VAL A 71 -7.29 5.69 -8.22
C VAL A 71 -8.48 4.84 -7.76
N VAL A 72 -8.44 4.43 -6.49
CA VAL A 72 -9.54 3.73 -5.86
C VAL A 72 -10.32 4.73 -5.00
N ASP A 73 -11.38 5.30 -5.58
CA ASP A 73 -12.26 6.22 -4.89
C ASP A 73 -13.03 5.51 -3.78
N ASN A 74 -12.91 5.97 -2.56
CA ASN A 74 -13.51 5.37 -1.38
C ASN A 74 -14.61 6.25 -0.79
N GLY A 75 -15.49 6.75 -1.67
CA GLY A 75 -16.65 7.54 -1.31
C GLY A 75 -16.34 9.03 -1.18
N SER A 76 -15.60 9.60 -2.14
CA SER A 76 -15.42 11.05 -2.19
C SER A 76 -16.76 11.75 -2.46
N VAL A 77 -16.97 12.88 -1.79
CA VAL A 77 -18.11 13.79 -1.98
C VAL A 77 -17.68 15.14 -2.56
N ASP A 78 -16.38 15.31 -2.80
CA ASP A 78 -15.79 16.46 -3.48
C ASP A 78 -15.54 16.20 -4.99
N ARG A 79 -14.70 17.03 -5.61
CA ARG A 79 -14.37 16.93 -7.04
C ARG A 79 -13.27 15.90 -7.36
N THR A 80 -12.88 15.02 -6.45
CA THR A 80 -11.75 14.08 -6.65
C THR A 80 -11.90 13.27 -7.93
N VAL A 81 -13.03 12.58 -8.10
CA VAL A 81 -13.28 11.71 -9.26
C VAL A 81 -13.32 12.51 -10.56
N ASP A 82 -14.00 13.67 -10.57
CA ASP A 82 -14.10 14.55 -11.74
C ASP A 82 -12.72 15.05 -12.20
N LEU A 83 -11.87 15.47 -11.25
CA LEU A 83 -10.54 15.98 -11.58
C LEU A 83 -9.61 14.89 -12.09
N VAL A 84 -9.62 13.71 -11.46
CA VAL A 84 -8.80 12.57 -11.90
C VAL A 84 -9.23 12.05 -13.26
N SER A 85 -10.53 11.96 -13.52
CA SER A 85 -11.06 11.44 -14.79
C SER A 85 -10.72 12.31 -16.01
N ARG A 86 -10.28 13.55 -15.78
CA ARG A 86 -9.83 14.48 -16.83
C ARG A 86 -8.33 14.38 -17.11
N LEU A 87 -7.58 13.65 -16.28
CA LEU A 87 -6.15 13.44 -16.50
C LEU A 87 -5.94 12.38 -17.57
N HIS A 88 -4.92 12.60 -18.38
CA HIS A 88 -4.54 11.71 -19.46
C HIS A 88 -3.01 11.71 -19.56
N SER A 89 -2.44 10.56 -19.91
CA SER A 89 -1.02 10.40 -20.25
C SER A 89 -0.91 9.66 -21.59
N PRO A 90 0.09 10.00 -22.43
CA PRO A 90 0.32 9.32 -23.69
C PRO A 90 0.66 7.82 -23.55
N SER A 91 1.27 7.41 -22.44
CA SER A 91 1.77 6.03 -22.28
C SER A 91 1.43 5.36 -20.95
N VAL A 92 0.90 6.10 -19.97
CA VAL A 92 0.50 5.55 -18.66
C VAL A 92 -1.01 5.51 -18.57
N ALA A 93 -1.58 4.31 -18.44
CA ALA A 93 -3.02 4.17 -18.27
C ALA A 93 -3.47 4.69 -16.90
N ILE A 94 -4.58 5.42 -16.86
CA ILE A 94 -5.18 5.93 -15.62
C ILE A 94 -6.57 5.33 -15.49
N HIS A 95 -6.82 4.69 -14.36
CA HIS A 95 -8.10 4.11 -14.04
C HIS A 95 -8.67 4.76 -12.78
N VAL A 96 -9.97 4.99 -12.78
CA VAL A 96 -10.73 5.33 -11.57
C VAL A 96 -11.72 4.23 -11.31
N ILE A 97 -11.64 3.60 -10.14
CA ILE A 97 -12.60 2.60 -9.69
C ILE A 97 -13.19 3.04 -8.35
N GLY A 98 -14.49 2.87 -8.15
CA GLY A 98 -15.11 3.13 -6.84
C GLY A 98 -14.90 1.97 -5.88
N CYS A 99 -15.00 2.19 -4.58
CA CYS A 99 -15.00 1.16 -3.54
C CYS A 99 -16.15 1.40 -2.57
N ALA A 100 -17.14 0.49 -2.59
CA ALA A 100 -18.34 0.60 -1.77
C ALA A 100 -18.08 0.42 -0.26
N GLN A 101 -17.06 -0.35 0.11
CA GLN A 101 -16.71 -0.60 1.51
C GLN A 101 -15.76 0.50 2.01
N PRO A 102 -16.07 1.19 3.12
CA PRO A 102 -15.25 2.28 3.62
C PRO A 102 -13.95 1.76 4.26
N GLY A 103 -12.85 2.44 3.95
CA GLY A 103 -11.54 2.22 4.55
C GLY A 103 -10.44 1.94 3.51
N LYS A 104 -9.22 2.38 3.86
CA LYS A 104 -8.02 2.21 3.02
C LYS A 104 -7.77 0.75 2.65
N GLY A 105 -7.89 -0.17 3.59
CA GLY A 105 -7.71 -1.60 3.36
C GLY A 105 -8.72 -2.16 2.35
N ALA A 106 -9.98 -1.74 2.45
CA ALA A 106 -10.99 -2.14 1.47
C ALA A 106 -10.67 -1.60 0.06
N ALA A 107 -10.25 -0.34 -0.04
CA ALA A 107 -9.84 0.27 -1.30
C ALA A 107 -8.63 -0.44 -1.92
N VAL A 108 -7.56 -0.65 -1.15
CA VAL A 108 -6.35 -1.35 -1.62
C VAL A 108 -6.68 -2.80 -2.02
N ARG A 109 -7.43 -3.53 -1.19
CA ARG A 109 -7.87 -4.90 -1.49
C ARG A 109 -8.64 -4.97 -2.81
N ARG A 110 -9.60 -4.06 -3.02
CA ARG A 110 -10.34 -3.98 -4.29
C ARG A 110 -9.42 -3.74 -5.48
N GLY A 111 -8.46 -2.82 -5.35
CA GLY A 111 -7.45 -2.57 -6.36
C GLY A 111 -6.68 -3.84 -6.69
N ILE A 112 -6.14 -4.53 -5.69
CA ILE A 112 -5.37 -5.77 -5.91
C ILE A 112 -6.20 -6.85 -6.61
N LEU A 113 -7.42 -7.12 -6.14
CA LEU A 113 -8.28 -8.18 -6.67
C LEU A 113 -8.69 -7.98 -8.13
N THR A 114 -8.65 -6.75 -8.62
CA THR A 114 -9.02 -6.39 -10.00
C THR A 114 -7.80 -6.17 -10.90
N SER A 115 -6.59 -6.37 -10.36
CA SER A 115 -5.33 -6.21 -11.09
C SER A 115 -4.89 -7.48 -11.80
N ARG A 116 -4.23 -7.30 -12.94
CA ARG A 116 -3.48 -8.36 -13.64
C ARG A 116 -2.00 -8.01 -13.81
N ALA A 117 -1.52 -6.99 -13.09
CA ALA A 117 -0.14 -6.55 -13.20
C ALA A 117 0.84 -7.62 -12.66
N ARG A 118 2.04 -7.64 -13.23
CA ARG A 118 3.17 -8.46 -12.76
C ARG A 118 3.59 -8.00 -11.37
N PHE A 119 3.81 -6.70 -11.20
CA PHE A 119 4.07 -6.08 -9.90
C PHE A 119 2.96 -5.10 -9.57
N ILE A 120 2.60 -5.05 -8.29
CA ILE A 120 1.56 -4.16 -7.80
C ILE A 120 1.97 -3.54 -6.49
N GLY A 121 1.66 -2.27 -6.31
CA GLY A 121 1.79 -1.63 -5.02
C GLY A 121 0.74 -0.59 -4.79
N TYR A 122 0.80 0.02 -3.62
CA TYR A 122 -0.01 1.18 -3.32
C TYR A 122 0.83 2.30 -2.75
N LYS A 123 0.36 3.50 -3.03
CA LYS A 123 0.93 4.74 -2.55
C LYS A 123 -0.16 5.65 -1.99
N ASP A 124 0.06 6.21 -0.81
CA ASP A 124 -0.82 7.25 -0.26
C ASP A 124 -0.83 8.52 -1.15
N ALA A 125 -2.01 9.14 -1.28
CA ALA A 125 -2.29 10.29 -2.14
C ALA A 125 -1.58 11.59 -1.70
N ASP A 126 -1.00 11.60 -0.51
CA ASP A 126 -0.40 12.77 0.14
C ASP A 126 0.96 13.20 -0.42
N LEU A 127 1.53 12.49 -1.39
CA LEU A 127 2.90 12.74 -1.90
C LEU A 127 4.01 12.64 -0.84
N ALA A 128 3.73 12.10 0.36
CA ALA A 128 4.71 12.04 1.44
C ALA A 128 5.97 11.24 1.05
N THR A 129 5.81 10.21 0.24
CA THR A 129 6.91 9.46 -0.39
C THR A 129 7.06 9.85 -1.87
N PRO A 130 8.24 10.31 -2.33
CA PRO A 130 8.52 10.57 -3.73
C PRO A 130 8.34 9.31 -4.60
N ILE A 131 7.85 9.47 -5.82
CA ILE A 131 7.61 8.35 -6.75
C ILE A 131 8.92 7.70 -7.21
N GLU A 132 9.99 8.48 -7.23
CA GLU A 132 11.37 8.11 -7.57
C GLU A 132 11.91 7.01 -6.62
N THR A 133 11.27 6.80 -5.47
CA THR A 133 11.57 5.66 -4.58
C THR A 133 11.38 4.31 -5.30
N LEU A 134 10.61 4.27 -6.40
CA LEU A 134 10.47 3.10 -7.27
C LEU A 134 11.80 2.62 -7.89
N ASP A 135 12.79 3.51 -8.02
CA ASP A 135 14.13 3.16 -8.51
C ASP A 135 14.81 2.09 -7.65
N PHE A 136 14.41 1.97 -6.37
CA PHE A 136 14.86 0.90 -5.48
C PHE A 136 13.92 -0.31 -5.49
N VAL A 137 12.61 -0.08 -5.69
CA VAL A 137 11.58 -1.12 -5.59
C VAL A 137 11.67 -2.10 -6.75
N VAL A 138 11.62 -1.58 -7.99
CA VAL A 138 11.50 -2.44 -9.18
C VAL A 138 12.69 -3.38 -9.32
N PRO A 139 13.95 -2.93 -9.16
CA PRO A 139 15.09 -3.84 -9.22
C PRO A 139 15.09 -4.93 -8.13
N LEU A 140 14.58 -4.62 -6.92
CA LEU A 140 14.47 -5.63 -5.86
C LEU A 140 13.42 -6.68 -6.20
N LEU A 141 12.27 -6.27 -6.74
CA LEU A 141 11.22 -7.18 -7.18
C LEU A 141 11.69 -8.06 -8.35
N GLU A 142 12.39 -7.47 -9.32
CA GLU A 142 13.02 -8.20 -10.43
C GLU A 142 14.11 -9.17 -9.95
N GLY A 143 14.85 -8.79 -8.90
CA GLY A 143 15.84 -9.62 -8.23
C GLY A 143 15.26 -10.75 -7.37
N GLY A 144 13.93 -10.95 -7.38
CA GLY A 144 13.25 -12.06 -6.70
C GLY A 144 12.70 -11.73 -5.31
N CYS A 145 12.79 -10.47 -4.85
CA CYS A 145 12.01 -10.07 -3.67
C CYS A 145 10.53 -10.07 -4.05
N GLN A 146 9.67 -10.66 -3.22
CA GLN A 146 8.23 -10.67 -3.50
C GLN A 146 7.48 -9.57 -2.74
N ALA A 147 8.12 -8.92 -1.75
CA ALA A 147 7.55 -7.83 -0.97
C ALA A 147 8.61 -6.77 -0.64
N VAL A 148 8.37 -5.53 -1.03
CA VAL A 148 9.23 -4.37 -0.78
C VAL A 148 8.40 -3.25 -0.14
N VAL A 149 8.86 -2.77 1.00
CA VAL A 149 8.15 -1.79 1.84
C VAL A 149 9.03 -0.59 2.08
N GLY A 150 8.50 0.60 1.79
CA GLY A 150 9.12 1.84 2.21
C GLY A 150 9.16 1.94 3.73
N SER A 151 10.26 2.43 4.29
CA SER A 151 10.43 2.54 5.73
C SER A 151 11.07 3.87 6.09
N ARG A 152 10.39 4.61 6.97
CA ARG A 152 10.88 5.89 7.53
C ARG A 152 11.89 5.68 8.67
N ARG A 153 12.24 4.42 8.96
CA ARG A 153 12.96 4.05 10.20
C ARG A 153 14.19 3.18 9.99
N VAL A 154 14.38 2.62 8.81
CA VAL A 154 15.63 1.95 8.46
C VAL A 154 16.75 2.96 8.21
N GLY A 155 18.00 2.51 8.35
CA GLY A 155 19.17 3.35 8.09
C GLY A 155 19.14 3.94 6.67
N GLY A 156 19.40 5.24 6.55
CA GLY A 156 19.36 5.97 5.27
C GLY A 156 18.04 6.67 4.96
N ALA A 157 16.99 6.47 5.76
CA ALA A 157 15.76 7.23 5.62
C ALA A 157 15.98 8.69 6.04
N THR A 158 15.58 9.66 5.21
CA THR A 158 15.81 11.09 5.45
C THR A 158 14.51 11.90 5.47
N TYR A 159 14.45 12.88 6.36
CA TYR A 159 13.34 13.82 6.49
C TYR A 159 13.61 15.05 5.63
N ALA A 160 12.79 15.32 4.62
CA ALA A 160 13.03 16.40 3.66
C ALA A 160 12.84 17.80 4.28
N GLU A 161 11.83 18.00 5.14
CA GLU A 161 11.55 19.29 5.79
C GLU A 161 11.11 19.08 7.24
N ARG A 162 11.99 19.34 8.22
CA ARG A 162 11.66 19.26 9.65
C ARG A 162 10.65 20.35 10.04
N GLN A 163 9.36 20.02 10.12
CA GLN A 163 8.44 20.80 10.95
C GLN A 163 8.47 20.25 12.38
N ALA A 164 8.53 21.16 13.36
CA ALA A 164 8.44 20.84 14.78
C ALA A 164 6.98 20.55 15.13
N GLY A 165 6.49 19.37 14.79
CA GLY A 165 5.10 18.95 14.96
C GLY A 165 4.96 17.72 15.84
N ASN A 166 4.03 17.81 16.80
CA ASN A 166 3.79 16.85 17.87
C ASN A 166 3.54 15.42 17.35
N ARG A 167 4.52 14.50 17.45
CA ARG A 167 4.28 13.06 17.21
C ARG A 167 3.19 12.61 18.17
N SER A 168 1.99 12.36 17.65
CA SER A 168 0.84 12.03 18.50
C SER A 168 1.17 10.77 19.31
N VAL A 169 0.90 10.81 20.61
CA VAL A 169 1.05 9.65 21.51
C VAL A 169 0.33 8.43 20.92
N GLY A 170 -0.79 8.64 20.23
CA GLY A 170 -1.53 7.61 19.49
C GLY A 170 -0.70 6.91 18.41
N SER A 171 0.06 7.65 17.59
CA SER A 171 0.95 7.05 16.58
C SER A 171 2.05 6.19 17.20
N MET A 172 2.57 6.61 18.36
CA MET A 172 3.60 5.87 19.10
C MET A 172 3.02 4.59 19.73
N LEU A 173 1.81 4.67 20.30
CA LEU A 173 1.11 3.53 20.87
C LEU A 173 0.74 2.50 19.80
N PHE A 174 0.16 2.95 18.68
CA PHE A 174 -0.16 2.11 17.54
C PHE A 174 1.07 1.38 17.04
N ARG A 175 2.19 2.10 16.87
CA ARG A 175 3.46 1.49 16.47
C ARG A 175 3.89 0.39 17.44
N ARG A 176 3.80 0.64 18.75
CA ARG A 176 4.20 -0.35 19.74
C ARG A 176 3.32 -1.60 19.63
N MET A 177 2.02 -1.46 19.45
CA MET A 177 1.13 -2.62 19.24
C MET A 177 1.45 -3.36 17.93
N ALA A 178 1.67 -2.64 16.83
CA ALA A 178 2.02 -3.26 15.54
C ALA A 178 3.34 -4.04 15.61
N HIS A 179 4.33 -3.53 16.34
CA HIS A 179 5.61 -4.21 16.54
C HIS A 179 5.49 -5.49 17.38
N TRP A 180 4.47 -5.63 18.23
CA TRP A 180 4.22 -6.89 18.93
C TRP A 180 3.74 -7.99 17.99
N ILE A 181 3.03 -7.63 16.93
CA ILE A 181 2.57 -8.58 15.91
C ILE A 181 3.69 -8.84 14.89
N LEU A 182 4.44 -7.80 14.52
CA LEU A 182 5.47 -7.82 13.49
C LEU A 182 6.79 -7.26 14.03
N PRO A 183 7.49 -7.98 14.94
CA PRO A 183 8.72 -7.46 15.56
C PRO A 183 9.86 -7.28 14.57
N GLY A 184 9.82 -7.98 13.43
CA GLY A 184 10.84 -7.86 12.40
C GLY A 184 10.73 -6.62 11.51
N ILE A 185 9.57 -5.95 11.46
CA ILE A 185 9.33 -4.84 10.52
C ILE A 185 9.42 -3.50 11.23
N ALA A 186 10.32 -2.62 10.79
CA ALA A 186 10.57 -1.34 11.42
C ALA A 186 9.43 -0.32 11.16
N ASP A 187 8.84 -0.30 9.97
CA ASP A 187 7.76 0.62 9.62
C ASP A 187 6.58 -0.03 8.88
N THR A 188 5.66 -0.60 9.65
CA THR A 188 4.41 -1.17 9.11
C THR A 188 3.48 -0.12 8.50
N GLN A 189 3.60 1.15 8.89
CA GLN A 189 2.62 2.20 8.59
C GLN A 189 3.05 3.11 7.42
N CYS A 190 4.12 2.77 6.70
CA CYS A 190 4.48 3.52 5.50
C CYS A 190 3.48 3.19 4.38
N GLY A 191 2.86 4.20 3.80
CA GLY A 191 1.90 4.03 2.71
C GLY A 191 2.51 3.72 1.35
N PHE A 192 3.77 3.26 1.28
CA PHE A 192 4.48 2.95 0.05
C PHE A 192 4.94 1.49 0.10
N LYS A 193 4.15 0.59 -0.50
CA LYS A 193 4.40 -0.87 -0.45
C LYS A 193 4.13 -1.52 -1.79
N PHE A 194 5.01 -2.43 -2.21
CA PHE A 194 4.97 -3.07 -3.52
C PHE A 194 5.28 -4.56 -3.39
N PHE A 195 4.65 -5.34 -4.25
CA PHE A 195 4.60 -6.79 -4.15
C PHE A 195 4.63 -7.42 -5.53
N ASP A 196 5.07 -8.68 -5.56
CA ASP A 196 4.70 -9.60 -6.62
C ASP A 196 3.16 -9.68 -6.75
N GLY A 197 2.67 -9.64 -7.99
CA GLY A 197 1.24 -9.58 -8.27
C GLY A 197 0.49 -10.84 -7.85
N ASP A 198 1.08 -12.02 -8.03
CA ASP A 198 0.45 -13.29 -7.64
C ASP A 198 0.40 -13.43 -6.12
N LEU A 199 1.49 -13.04 -5.43
CA LEU A 199 1.49 -12.93 -3.97
C LEU A 199 0.41 -11.96 -3.48
N ALA A 200 0.34 -10.76 -4.03
CA ALA A 200 -0.64 -9.76 -3.61
C ALA A 200 -2.08 -10.27 -3.79
N ARG A 201 -2.37 -10.92 -4.92
CA ARG A 201 -3.71 -11.48 -5.18
C ARG A 201 -4.05 -12.65 -4.23
N SER A 202 -3.10 -13.53 -3.93
CA SER A 202 -3.32 -14.67 -3.04
C SER A 202 -3.63 -14.25 -1.60
N ILE A 203 -2.99 -13.19 -1.11
CA ILE A 203 -3.27 -12.63 0.23
C ILE A 203 -4.53 -11.78 0.25
N ALA A 204 -4.82 -11.01 -0.81
CA ALA A 204 -5.90 -10.02 -0.80
C ALA A 204 -7.28 -10.61 -0.51
N GLY A 205 -7.57 -11.83 -0.98
CA GLY A 205 -8.85 -12.51 -0.71
C GLY A 205 -9.08 -12.80 0.78
N GLN A 206 -8.01 -12.86 1.57
CA GLN A 206 -8.04 -13.28 2.96
C GLN A 206 -7.95 -12.08 3.93
N LEU A 207 -7.82 -10.85 3.44
CA LEU A 207 -7.70 -9.65 4.29
C LEU A 207 -9.06 -9.13 4.72
N HIS A 208 -9.25 -8.94 6.03
CA HIS A 208 -10.52 -8.56 6.63
C HIS A 208 -10.52 -7.13 7.18
N VAL A 209 -9.36 -6.57 7.49
CA VAL A 209 -9.24 -5.24 8.06
C VAL A 209 -9.43 -4.20 6.97
N GLU A 210 -10.49 -3.43 7.08
CA GLU A 210 -10.83 -2.39 6.10
C GLU A 210 -10.13 -1.06 6.40
N GLY A 211 -9.78 -0.81 7.67
CA GLY A 211 -9.23 0.46 8.17
C GLY A 211 -7.71 0.56 8.16
N PHE A 212 -7.16 1.43 9.00
CA PHE A 212 -5.72 1.75 9.06
C PHE A 212 -4.82 0.63 9.58
N ALA A 213 -5.39 -0.33 10.33
CA ALA A 213 -4.66 -1.51 10.76
C ALA A 213 -4.44 -2.52 9.61
N PHE A 214 -5.00 -2.28 8.43
CA PHE A 214 -4.82 -3.12 7.23
C PHE A 214 -3.35 -3.37 6.90
N ASP A 215 -2.50 -2.35 7.03
CA ASP A 215 -1.08 -2.50 6.72
C ASP A 215 -0.40 -3.55 7.63
N VAL A 216 -0.87 -3.70 8.87
CA VAL A 216 -0.37 -4.73 9.81
C VAL A 216 -0.88 -6.11 9.40
N GLU A 217 -2.16 -6.22 9.05
CA GLU A 217 -2.75 -7.47 8.56
C GLU A 217 -2.04 -7.97 7.30
N LEU A 218 -1.86 -7.08 6.32
CA LEU A 218 -1.22 -7.34 5.05
C LEU A 218 0.20 -7.89 5.25
N LEU A 219 1.03 -7.20 6.04
CA LEU A 219 2.41 -7.61 6.27
C LEU A 219 2.51 -8.90 7.09
N ARG A 220 1.55 -9.15 7.98
CA ARG A 220 1.45 -10.42 8.67
C ARG A 220 1.13 -11.55 7.71
N ALA A 221 0.13 -11.39 6.84
CA ALA A 221 -0.22 -12.39 5.83
C ALA A 221 0.97 -12.70 4.90
N VAL A 222 1.75 -11.69 4.49
CA VAL A 222 2.99 -11.89 3.72
C VAL A 222 4.02 -12.72 4.51
N GLY A 223 4.23 -12.40 5.79
CA GLY A 223 5.14 -13.16 6.65
C GLY A 223 4.71 -14.60 6.89
N GLU A 224 3.41 -14.84 7.05
CA GLU A 224 2.83 -16.19 7.24
C GLU A 224 2.97 -17.06 5.99
N MET A 225 3.02 -16.47 4.79
CA MET A 225 3.38 -17.15 3.53
C MET A 225 4.88 -17.52 3.43
N GLY A 226 5.69 -17.26 4.46
CA GLY A 226 7.13 -17.49 4.46
C GLY A 226 7.92 -16.53 3.56
N VAL A 227 7.28 -15.47 3.07
CA VAL A 227 7.90 -14.49 2.17
C VAL A 227 8.70 -13.48 2.99
N GLY A 228 9.95 -13.27 2.58
CA GLY A 228 10.80 -12.22 3.15
C GLY A 228 10.37 -10.83 2.69
N ILE A 229 10.35 -9.87 3.63
CA ILE A 229 9.98 -8.48 3.36
C ILE A 229 11.24 -7.62 3.35
N ALA A 230 11.51 -6.94 2.24
CA ALA A 230 12.61 -5.99 2.13
C ALA A 230 12.14 -4.58 2.54
N GLU A 231 12.78 -3.97 3.54
CA GLU A 231 12.53 -2.57 3.90
C GLU A 231 13.54 -1.64 3.22
N ILE A 232 13.05 -0.67 2.44
CA ILE A 232 13.87 0.35 1.79
C ILE A 232 13.71 1.70 2.48
N PRO A 233 14.79 2.48 2.64
CA PRO A 233 14.68 3.82 3.20
C PRO A 233 13.85 4.71 2.28
N VAL A 234 12.93 5.48 2.84
CA VAL A 234 12.22 6.53 2.09
C VAL A 234 12.76 7.90 2.47
N VAL A 235 12.80 8.80 1.50
CA VAL A 235 12.80 10.24 1.78
C VAL A 235 11.35 10.63 2.01
N TRP A 236 11.03 11.34 3.10
CA TRP A 236 9.65 11.74 3.34
C TRP A 236 9.49 13.16 3.85
N SER A 237 8.35 13.76 3.52
CA SER A 237 7.88 15.04 4.05
C SER A 237 6.56 14.84 4.80
N GLU A 238 6.38 15.60 5.88
CA GLU A 238 5.06 15.75 6.48
C GLU A 238 4.19 16.61 5.58
N GLN A 239 2.94 16.22 5.42
CA GLN A 239 1.98 16.89 4.55
C GLN A 239 0.80 17.32 5.39
N GLU A 240 0.43 18.60 5.29
CA GLU A 240 -0.68 19.16 6.04
C GLU A 240 -2.04 18.60 5.55
N GLY A 241 -3.02 18.59 6.45
CA GLY A 241 -4.39 18.18 6.14
C GLY A 241 -4.62 16.67 6.25
N SER A 242 -4.41 16.09 7.43
CA SER A 242 -4.85 14.71 7.69
C SER A 242 -6.39 14.65 7.72
N THR A 243 -6.97 13.81 6.86
CA THR A 243 -8.40 13.47 6.88
C THR A 243 -8.75 12.49 8.01
N LEU A 244 -7.78 12.12 8.85
CA LEU A 244 -7.96 11.20 9.97
C LEU A 244 -8.71 11.87 11.12
N HIS A 245 -9.84 11.29 11.50
CA HIS A 245 -10.44 11.57 12.79
C HIS A 245 -9.67 10.82 13.88
N ALA A 246 -8.57 11.42 14.34
CA ALA A 246 -7.55 10.82 15.20
C ALA A 246 -8.08 9.97 16.37
N LEU A 247 -9.20 10.34 16.98
CA LEU A 247 -9.81 9.58 18.09
C LEU A 247 -10.60 8.35 17.61
N ARG A 248 -11.49 8.51 16.62
CA ARG A 248 -12.36 7.43 16.14
C ARG A 248 -11.58 6.41 15.34
N ASP A 249 -10.77 6.89 14.40
CA ASP A 249 -9.97 6.04 13.53
C ASP A 249 -8.84 5.37 14.32
N GLY A 250 -8.27 6.09 15.31
CA GLY A 250 -7.28 5.54 16.24
C GLY A 250 -7.83 4.43 17.13
N ALA A 251 -9.02 4.61 17.72
CA ALA A 251 -9.65 3.60 18.56
C ALA A 251 -10.04 2.35 17.77
N ARG A 252 -10.59 2.52 16.56
CA ARG A 252 -10.92 1.40 15.65
C ARG A 252 -9.67 0.64 15.23
N ALA A 253 -8.61 1.36 14.84
CA ALA A 253 -7.34 0.74 14.46
C ALA A 253 -6.70 -0.02 15.63
N ALA A 254 -6.77 0.48 16.86
CA ALA A 254 -6.29 -0.23 18.05
C ALA A 254 -7.08 -1.53 18.30
N ALA A 255 -8.41 -1.48 18.22
CA ALA A 255 -9.26 -2.67 18.36
C ALA A 255 -8.97 -3.72 17.28
N ASP A 256 -8.74 -3.29 16.04
CA ASP A 256 -8.38 -4.19 14.94
C ASP A 256 -7.02 -4.86 15.18
N VAL A 257 -6.01 -4.14 15.68
CA VAL A 257 -4.71 -4.71 16.04
C VAL A 257 -4.84 -5.76 17.16
N VAL A 258 -5.66 -5.49 18.19
CA VAL A 258 -5.93 -6.49 19.25
C VAL A 258 -6.61 -7.73 18.68
N ARG A 259 -7.61 -7.56 17.80
CA ARG A 259 -8.28 -8.69 17.12
C ARG A 259 -7.30 -9.50 16.28
N LEU A 260 -6.40 -8.85 15.56
CA LEU A 260 -5.34 -9.52 14.79
C LEU A 260 -4.45 -10.34 15.73
N ALA A 261 -4.01 -9.78 16.86
CA ALA A 261 -3.15 -10.50 17.81
C ALA A 261 -3.79 -11.78 18.37
N HIS A 262 -5.12 -11.85 18.47
CA HIS A 262 -5.84 -13.03 18.95
C HIS A 262 -6.29 -14.00 17.84
N ARG A 263 -6.19 -13.61 16.57
CA ARG A 263 -6.59 -14.44 15.43
C ARG A 263 -5.47 -15.38 15.02
N ARG A 264 -5.74 -16.69 14.98
CA ARG A 264 -4.85 -17.69 14.37
C ARG A 264 -4.80 -17.47 12.84
N GLY A 265 -3.63 -17.66 12.24
CA GLY A 265 -3.17 -17.12 10.95
C GLY A 265 -4.04 -17.34 9.71
N TYR A 266 -3.53 -16.84 8.57
CA TYR A 266 -4.14 -16.96 7.24
C TYR A 266 -3.87 -18.32 6.59
#